data_AF-A0A2X3CT25-F1
#
_entry.id   AF-A0A2X3CT25-F1
#
_cell.length_a   1.000
_cell.length_b   1.000
_cell.length_c   1.000
_cell.angle_alpha   90.00
_cell.angle_beta   90.00
_cell.angle_gamma   90.00
#
_symmetry.space_group_name_H-M   'P 1'
#
loop_
_entity.id
_entity.type
_entity.pdbx_description
1 polymer ?
#
loop_
_entity_poly.entity_id
_entity_poly.type
_entity_poly.pdbx_seq_one_letter_code
_entity_poly.pdbx_strand_id
1 'polypeptide(L)' 'MALISAFIMEGARDGKSVASLMEEGRHVLTREQVMEGVPEMIPDIQVEATFPDGSKLVTVHNPII' A
#
# COMPACT_ATOMS: atom_id res chain seq x y z
N MET A 1 6.58 -3.31 -5.02
CA MET A 1 5.19 -3.81 -5.05
C MET A 1 4.90 -4.78 -3.91
N ALA A 2 5.51 -5.98 -3.87
CA ALA A 2 5.19 -7.02 -2.89
C ALA A 2 5.23 -6.56 -1.42
N LEU A 3 6.22 -5.74 -1.04
CA LEU A 3 6.35 -5.23 0.33
C LEU A 3 5.18 -4.34 0.76
N ILE A 4 4.81 -3.36 -0.07
CA ILE A 4 3.68 -2.46 0.20
C ILE A 4 2.38 -3.26 0.20
N SER A 5 2.19 -4.19 -0.74
CA SER A 5 1.00 -5.04 -0.77
C SER A 5 0.85 -5.88 0.51
N ALA A 6 1.94 -6.50 0.99
CA ALA A 6 1.94 -7.25 2.23
C ALA A 6 1.63 -6.35 3.44
N PHE A 7 2.22 -5.15 3.49
CA PHE A 7 1.92 -4.15 4.52
C PHE A 7 0.41 -3.83 4.60
N ILE A 8 -0.25 -3.65 3.46
CA ILE A 8 -1.69 -3.39 3.40
C ILE A 8 -2.50 -4.59 3.90
N MET A 9 -2.13 -5.82 3.52
CA MET A 9 -2.80 -7.04 3.98
C MET A 9 -2.69 -7.21 5.51
N GLU A 10 -1.50 -7.00 6.08
CA GLU A 10 -1.31 -7.07 7.54
C GLU A 10 -2.05 -5.95 8.27
N GLY A 11 -2.04 -4.73 7.73
CA GLY A 11 -2.79 -3.62 8.31
C GLY A 11 -4.31 -3.84 8.30
N ALA A 12 -4.85 -4.47 7.25
CA ALA A 12 -6.25 -4.88 7.21
C ALA A 12 -6.54 -5.96 8.26
N ARG A 13 -5.61 -6.91 8.44
CA ARG A 13 -5.69 -7.96 9.46
C ARG A 13 -5.66 -7.41 10.89
N ASP A 14 -4.93 -6.32 11.11
CA ASP A 14 -4.87 -5.56 12.36
C ASP A 14 -6.12 -4.68 12.60
N GLY A 15 -7.02 -4.60 11.61
CA GLY A 15 -8.26 -3.82 11.72
C GLY A 15 -8.07 -2.32 11.50
N LYS A 16 -6.97 -1.89 10.87
CA LYS A 16 -6.82 -0.50 10.42
C LYS A 16 -7.91 -0.16 9.40
N SER A 17 -8.24 1.13 9.28
CA SER A 17 -9.20 1.57 8.26
C SER A 17 -8.55 1.59 6.87
N VAL A 18 -9.37 1.45 5.83
CA VAL A 18 -8.94 1.61 4.43
C VAL A 18 -8.23 2.96 4.24
N ALA A 19 -8.81 4.04 4.77
CA ALA A 19 -8.22 5.38 4.67
C ALA A 19 -6.83 5.49 5.33
N SER A 20 -6.64 4.84 6.49
CA SER A 20 -5.32 4.79 7.15
C SER A 20 -4.30 4.09 6.26
N LEU A 21 -4.69 2.95 5.68
CA LEU A 21 -3.80 2.15 4.85
C LEU A 21 -3.47 2.80 3.50
N MET A 22 -4.39 3.58 2.93
CA MET A 22 -4.13 4.39 1.74
C MET A 22 -3.03 5.42 1.98
N GLU A 23 -2.97 6.02 3.17
CA GLU A 23 -1.94 7.01 3.51
C GLU A 23 -0.65 6.33 3.99
N GLU A 24 -0.74 5.41 4.95
CA GLU A 24 0.42 4.71 5.50
C GLU A 24 1.20 3.92 4.44
N GLY A 25 0.52 3.37 3.43
CA GLY A 25 1.15 2.66 2.32
C GLY A 25 2.15 3.49 1.52
N ARG A 26 2.03 4.83 1.56
CA ARG A 26 2.94 5.78 0.89
C ARG A 26 4.24 6.03 1.66
N HIS A 27 4.30 5.61 2.92
CA HIS A 27 5.44 5.83 3.82
C HIS A 27 6.26 4.55 4.04
N VAL A 28 5.96 3.47 3.31
CA VAL A 28 6.65 2.17 3.44
C VAL A 28 7.99 2.15 2.71
N LEU A 29 8.08 2.83 1.55
CA LEU A 29 9.30 2.94 0.75
C LEU A 29 9.49 4.37 0.28
N THR A 30 10.73 4.87 0.39
CA THR A 30 11.15 6.14 -0.21
C THR A 30 11.83 5.91 -1.56
N ARG A 31 11.98 6.98 -2.35
CA ARG A 31 12.68 6.94 -3.65
C ARG A 31 14.11 6.41 -3.54
N GLU A 32 14.83 6.70 -2.45
CA GLU A 32 16.21 6.24 -2.24
C GLU A 32 16.32 4.74 -1.95
N GLN A 33 15.22 4.09 -1.58
CA GLN A 33 15.18 2.67 -1.22
C GLN A 33 14.89 1.76 -2.43
N VAL A 34 14.70 2.33 -3.61
CA VAL A 34 14.39 1.60 -4.85
C VAL A 34 15.33 2.01 -5.98
N MET A 35 15.36 1.20 -7.04
CA MET A 35 16.14 1.54 -8.24
C MET A 35 15.54 2.75 -8.96
N GLU A 36 16.39 3.48 -9.68
CA GLU A 36 15.96 4.60 -10.54
C GLU A 36 14.86 4.16 -11.52
N GLY A 37 13.84 5.00 -11.70
CA GLY A 37 12.69 4.72 -12.56
C GLY A 37 11.58 3.88 -11.92
N VAL A 38 11.84 3.21 -10.79
CA VAL A 38 10.82 2.38 -10.11
C VAL A 38 9.62 3.20 -9.61
N PRO A 39 9.79 4.39 -8.99
CA PRO A 39 8.64 5.20 -8.57
C PRO A 39 7.71 5.57 -9.73
N GLU A 40 8.28 5.88 -10.90
CA GLU A 40 7.53 6.22 -12.11
C GLU A 40 6.80 5.02 -12.72
N MET A 41 7.33 3.81 -12.56
CA MET A 41 6.70 2.57 -13.03
C MET A 41 5.50 2.13 -12.19
N ILE A 42 5.35 2.65 -10.97
CA ILE A 42 4.33 2.22 -10.01
C ILE A 42 3.49 3.44 -9.58
N PRO A 43 2.58 3.93 -10.45
CA PRO A 43 1.71 5.07 -10.13
C PRO A 43 0.69 4.73 -9.03
N ASP A 44 0.33 3.46 -8.92
CA ASP A 44 -0.58 2.95 -7.91
C ASP A 44 -0.27 1.49 -7.56
N ILE A 45 -0.66 1.11 -6.34
CA ILE A 45 -0.72 -0.28 -5.89
C ILE A 45 -2.14 -0.56 -5.44
N GLN A 46 -2.75 -1.59 -6.02
CA GLN A 46 -4.10 -2.03 -5.70
C GLN A 46 -4.07 -3.42 -5.08
N VAL A 47 -4.69 -3.58 -3.91
CA VAL A 47 -4.75 -4.86 -3.19
C VAL A 47 -6.13 -5.01 -2.57
N GLU A 48 -6.76 -6.16 -2.81
CA GLU A 48 -7.94 -6.57 -2.07
C GLU A 48 -7.49 -7.24 -0.76
N ALA A 49 -7.97 -6.72 0.37
CA ALA A 49 -7.64 -7.25 1.69
C ALA A 49 -8.91 -7.47 2.51
N THR A 50 -8.89 -8.47 3.39
CA THR A 50 -10.01 -8.80 4.28
C THR A 50 -9.91 -7.98 5.57
N PHE A 51 -10.85 -7.06 5.77
CA PHE A 51 -11.02 -6.28 6.98
C PHE A 51 -12.01 -6.97 7.92
N PRO A 52 -12.10 -6.55 9.20
CA PRO A 52 -13.12 -7.07 10.12
C PRO A 52 -14.56 -6.95 9.62
N ASP A 53 -14.83 -6.01 8.72
CA ASP A 53 -16.14 -5.76 8.12
C ASP A 53 -16.27 -6.23 6.66
N GLY A 54 -15.33 -7.04 6.17
CA GLY A 54 -15.38 -7.68 4.85
C GLY A 54 -14.19 -7.33 3.94
N SER A 55 -14.17 -7.94 2.76
CA SER A 55 -13.13 -7.67 1.75
C SER A 55 -13.33 -6.31 1.10
N LYS A 56 -12.24 -5.55 0.97
CA LYS A 56 -12.24 -4.23 0.36
C LYS A 56 -10.99 -4.04 -0.50
N LEU A 57 -11.14 -3.34 -1.61
CA LEU A 57 -10.03 -2.89 -2.44
C LEU A 57 -9.38 -1.65 -1.83
N VAL A 58 -8.07 -1.73 -1.56
CA VAL A 58 -7.25 -0.58 -1.16
C VAL A 58 -6.40 -0.16 -2.33
N THR A 59 -6.43 1.13 -2.68
CA THR A 59 -5.56 1.72 -3.71
C THR A 59 -4.65 2.75 -3.06
N VAL A 60 -3.34 2.51 -3.13
CA VAL A 60 -2.32 3.47 -2.68
C VAL A 60 -1.79 4.20 -3.92
N HIS A 61 -2.07 5.50 -4.01
CA HIS A 61 -1.63 6.34 -5.12
C HIS A 61 -0.23 6.91 -4.84
N ASN A 62 0.65 6.88 -5.85
CA ASN A 62 2.05 7.31 -5.78
C ASN A 62 2.73 6.80 -4.49
N PRO A 63 2.86 5.47 -4.35
CA PRO A 63 3.24 4.83 -3.09
C PRO A 63 4.73 4.97 -2.74
N ILE A 64 5.56 5.51 -3.64
CA ILE A 64 6.99 5.71 -3.44
C ILE A 64 7.30 7.17 -3.75
N ILE A 65 7.78 7.91 -2.75
CA ILE A 65 8.04 9.35 -2.82
C ILE A 65 9.49 9.63 -2.46
#